data_AF-A0A7S0LIC6-F1
#
_entry.id   AF-A0A7S0LIC6-F1
#
_cell.length_a   1.000
_cell.length_b   1.000
_cell.length_c   1.000
_cell.angle_alpha   90.00
_cell.angle_beta   90.00
_cell.angle_gamma   90.00
#
_symmetry.space_group_name_H-M   'P 1'
#
loop_
_entity.id
_entity.type
_entity.pdbx_description
1 polymer ?
#
loop_
_entity_poly.entity_id
_entity_poly.type
_entity_poly.pdbx_seq_one_letter_code
_entity_poly.pdbx_strand_id
1 'polypeptide(L)'
;PSPPPPSPPPSPPPPSPPPSPPPSPPPPSPPLPSPPPPSPPLPSPPSSPPSPPPHSPPAIDAQYLQTIVDADISSIGAPGSAMYEAFTATYLSGLAAYLSISADRLYMLGVVPASVDASLYIVDTEASAGEKSAAAAAAQLVQDSAAGDLTIAGYTVTGVRLINPPAPPLPPAAPPSSPAASGLSGGAIAAIIICLLLLAVAAGISIRMCNSRVDLCALPVAAPPPPVGDAPTSTQQDGRPTAGPDRPRGYTERFEVIDVKKEGSLKVSYKTEVASAPPGGGDSSS
;
A
#
# COMPACT_ATOMS: atom_id res chain seq x y z
N PRO A 1 -30.79 -69.53 -66.64
CA PRO A 1 -30.64 -69.53 -65.17
C PRO A 1 -31.97 -69.97 -64.55
N SER A 2 -31.99 -71.04 -63.77
CA SER A 2 -33.22 -71.54 -63.12
C SER A 2 -33.63 -70.61 -61.97
N PRO A 3 -34.94 -70.38 -61.74
CA PRO A 3 -35.41 -69.56 -60.63
C PRO A 3 -35.06 -70.21 -59.28
N PRO A 4 -34.76 -69.41 -58.24
CA PRO A 4 -34.51 -69.94 -56.90
C PRO A 4 -35.77 -70.63 -56.35
N PRO A 5 -35.61 -71.71 -55.57
CA PRO A 5 -36.73 -72.37 -54.91
C PRO A 5 -37.45 -71.41 -53.94
N PRO A 6 -38.77 -71.52 -53.80
CA PRO A 6 -39.53 -70.73 -52.83
C PRO A 6 -39.09 -71.04 -51.40
N SER A 7 -39.04 -70.00 -50.57
CA SER A 7 -38.69 -70.10 -49.15
C SER A 7 -39.69 -70.99 -48.39
N PRO A 8 -39.22 -71.80 -47.41
CA PRO A 8 -40.12 -72.59 -46.57
C PRO A 8 -41.03 -71.70 -45.71
N PRO A 9 -42.24 -72.18 -45.37
CA PRO A 9 -43.15 -71.45 -44.50
C PRO A 9 -42.56 -71.27 -43.09
N PRO A 10 -42.90 -70.18 -42.38
CA PRO A 10 -42.45 -69.95 -41.01
C PRO A 10 -42.97 -71.04 -40.05
N SER A 11 -42.12 -71.46 -39.12
CA SER A 11 -42.47 -72.42 -38.07
C SER A 11 -43.53 -71.83 -37.12
N PRO A 12 -44.44 -72.67 -36.57
CA PRO A 12 -45.41 -72.22 -35.59
C PRO A 12 -44.72 -71.73 -34.31
N PRO A 13 -45.33 -70.78 -33.57
CA PRO A 13 -44.79 -70.30 -32.31
C PRO A 13 -44.80 -71.42 -31.24
N PRO A 14 -43.81 -71.44 -30.33
CA PRO A 14 -43.77 -72.39 -29.23
C PRO A 14 -44.94 -72.19 -28.25
N PRO A 15 -45.41 -73.25 -27.57
CA PRO A 15 -46.43 -73.14 -26.54
C PRO A 15 -45.95 -72.30 -25.34
N SER A 16 -46.88 -71.54 -24.73
CA SER A 16 -46.60 -70.72 -23.56
C SER A 16 -46.21 -71.57 -22.35
N PRO A 17 -45.24 -71.12 -21.51
CA PRO A 17 -44.86 -71.83 -20.30
C PRO A 17 -45.97 -71.79 -19.23
N PRO A 18 -46.04 -72.79 -18.33
CA PRO A 18 -46.99 -72.80 -17.23
C PRO A 18 -46.72 -71.67 -16.22
N PRO A 19 -47.75 -71.17 -15.51
CA PRO A 19 -47.59 -70.14 -14.49
C PRO A 19 -46.71 -70.65 -13.33
N SER A 20 -45.87 -69.76 -12.81
CA SER A 20 -44.99 -70.06 -11.67
C SER A 20 -45.80 -70.18 -10.36
N PRO A 21 -45.40 -71.09 -9.45
CA PRO A 21 -46.05 -71.22 -8.14
C PRO A 21 -45.86 -69.95 -7.29
N PRO A 22 -46.79 -69.65 -6.36
CA PRO A 22 -46.67 -68.50 -5.47
C PRO A 22 -45.46 -68.67 -4.51
N PRO A 23 -44.79 -67.56 -4.14
CA PRO A 23 -43.69 -67.60 -3.20
C PRO A 23 -44.16 -68.02 -1.80
N SER A 24 -43.36 -68.81 -1.09
CA SER A 24 -43.59 -69.19 0.30
C SER A 24 -43.52 -67.97 1.23
N PRO A 25 -44.31 -67.92 2.31
CA PRO A 25 -44.25 -66.82 3.28
C PRO A 25 -42.88 -66.79 3.99
N PRO A 26 -42.39 -65.60 4.36
CA PRO A 26 -41.14 -65.47 5.10
C PRO A 26 -41.27 -66.06 6.51
N PRO A 27 -40.18 -66.63 7.07
CA PRO A 27 -40.18 -67.13 8.43
C PRO A 27 -40.38 -66.00 9.46
N PRO A 28 -40.98 -66.28 10.63
CA PRO A 28 -41.13 -65.30 11.70
C PRO A 28 -39.76 -64.81 12.17
N SER A 29 -39.65 -63.50 12.42
CA SER A 29 -38.41 -62.89 12.90
C SER A 29 -38.10 -63.32 14.34
N PRO A 30 -36.83 -63.59 14.67
CA PRO A 30 -36.42 -63.91 16.03
C PRO A 30 -36.63 -62.72 16.98
N PRO A 31 -36.82 -62.97 18.29
CA PRO A 31 -36.93 -61.90 19.28
C PRO A 31 -35.64 -61.07 19.34
N LEU A 32 -35.79 -59.75 19.47
CA LEU A 32 -34.65 -58.84 19.60
C LEU A 32 -33.93 -59.08 20.94
N PRO A 33 -32.58 -59.13 20.95
CA PRO A 33 -31.82 -59.23 22.19
C PRO A 33 -32.02 -57.99 23.06
N SER A 34 -32.05 -58.18 24.38
CA SER A 34 -32.13 -57.08 25.35
C SER A 34 -30.92 -56.13 25.20
N PRO A 35 -31.12 -54.81 25.34
CA PRO A 35 -30.02 -53.86 25.25
C PRO A 35 -29.01 -54.08 26.39
N PRO A 36 -27.71 -53.89 26.14
CA PRO A 36 -26.71 -53.94 27.21
C PRO A 36 -26.94 -52.83 28.24
N PRO A 37 -26.56 -53.03 29.51
CA PRO A 37 -26.65 -52.01 30.53
C PRO A 37 -25.79 -50.78 30.16
N PRO A 38 -26.19 -49.57 30.57
CA PRO A 38 -25.41 -48.36 30.33
C PRO A 38 -24.05 -48.44 31.03
N SER A 39 -22.98 -48.11 30.30
CA SER A 39 -21.63 -48.03 30.85
C SER A 39 -21.54 -46.96 31.95
N PRO A 40 -20.72 -47.18 33.00
CA PRO A 40 -20.48 -46.16 34.01
C PRO A 40 -19.80 -44.91 33.41
N PRO A 41 -20.03 -43.72 33.97
CA PRO A 41 -19.39 -42.50 33.52
C PRO A 41 -17.86 -42.61 33.68
N LEU A 42 -17.13 -42.19 32.65
CA LEU A 42 -15.66 -42.12 32.69
C LEU A 42 -15.22 -41.07 33.72
N PRO A 43 -14.13 -41.31 34.46
CA PRO A 43 -13.57 -40.32 35.36
C PRO A 43 -13.11 -39.08 34.59
N SER A 44 -13.36 -37.90 35.15
CA SER A 44 -12.93 -36.63 34.57
C SER A 44 -11.41 -36.61 34.38
N PRO A 45 -10.89 -36.17 33.22
CA PRO A 45 -9.46 -36.05 33.02
C PRO A 45 -8.86 -35.04 34.00
N PRO A 46 -7.60 -35.23 34.43
CA PRO A 46 -6.90 -34.24 35.25
C PRO A 46 -6.82 -32.91 34.50
N SER A 47 -6.91 -31.81 35.23
CA SER A 47 -6.76 -30.46 34.67
C SER A 47 -5.40 -30.33 33.97
N SER A 48 -5.40 -29.79 32.76
CA SER A 48 -4.17 -29.49 32.01
C SER A 48 -3.26 -28.58 32.84
N PRO A 49 -1.94 -28.80 32.83
CA PRO A 49 -1.02 -27.83 33.42
C PRO A 49 -1.20 -26.46 32.74
N PRO A 50 -1.00 -25.34 33.46
CA PRO A 50 -1.04 -24.02 32.86
C PRO A 50 0.00 -23.95 31.73
N SER A 51 -0.38 -23.40 30.58
CA SER A 51 0.53 -23.18 29.47
C SER A 51 1.72 -22.33 29.93
N PRO A 52 2.95 -22.62 29.50
CA PRO A 52 4.09 -21.75 29.79
C PRO A 52 3.81 -20.34 29.25
N PRO A 53 4.35 -19.30 29.91
CA PRO A 53 4.23 -17.94 29.39
C PRO A 53 4.81 -17.88 27.97
N PRO A 54 4.18 -17.12 27.06
CA PRO A 54 4.70 -16.96 25.70
C PRO A 54 6.13 -16.39 25.78
N HIS A 55 7.04 -16.98 25.01
CA HIS A 55 8.39 -16.44 24.87
C HIS A 55 8.30 -15.03 24.31
N SER A 56 8.92 -14.07 25.00
CA SER A 56 9.07 -12.73 24.45
C SER A 56 9.89 -12.83 23.15
N PRO A 57 9.47 -12.14 22.08
CA PRO A 57 10.26 -12.10 20.86
C PRO A 57 11.66 -11.53 21.18
N PRO A 58 12.71 -11.95 20.45
CA PRO A 58 14.05 -11.38 20.60
C PRO A 58 13.97 -9.85 20.48
N ALA A 59 14.65 -9.14 21.38
CA ALA A 59 14.80 -7.70 21.24
C ALA A 59 15.62 -7.43 19.98
N ILE A 60 15.03 -6.69 19.04
CA ILE A 60 15.71 -6.23 17.84
C ILE A 60 16.21 -4.82 18.12
N ASP A 61 17.52 -4.64 18.16
CA ASP A 61 18.12 -3.31 18.31
C ASP A 61 18.11 -2.60 16.95
N ALA A 62 17.57 -1.38 16.92
CA ALA A 62 17.53 -0.56 15.71
C ALA A 62 18.01 0.87 16.01
N GLN A 63 18.71 1.46 15.05
CA GLN A 63 19.17 2.86 15.11
C GLN A 63 18.58 3.66 13.97
N TYR A 64 18.04 4.83 14.26
CA TYR A 64 17.43 5.73 13.28
C TYR A 64 18.38 6.88 12.98
N LEU A 65 18.59 7.14 11.71
CA LEU A 65 19.55 8.12 11.21
C LEU A 65 18.88 9.02 10.19
N GLN A 66 19.33 10.26 10.16
CA GLN A 66 19.02 11.21 9.11
C GLN A 66 20.31 11.65 8.44
N THR A 67 20.38 11.52 7.12
CA THR A 67 21.52 11.94 6.32
C THR A 67 21.10 13.06 5.38
N ILE A 68 21.86 14.15 5.36
CA ILE A 68 21.66 15.27 4.43
C ILE A 68 22.55 15.00 3.23
N VAL A 69 21.94 14.77 2.07
CA VAL A 69 22.65 14.46 0.83
C VAL A 69 22.66 15.69 -0.08
N ASP A 70 23.83 16.06 -0.57
CA ASP A 70 23.98 17.07 -1.61
C ASP A 70 23.66 16.44 -2.97
N ALA A 71 22.37 16.45 -3.30
CA ALA A 71 21.84 15.95 -4.55
C ALA A 71 20.64 16.79 -4.99
N ASP A 72 20.37 16.83 -6.29
CA ASP A 72 19.18 17.46 -6.84
C ASP A 72 17.98 16.50 -6.71
N ILE A 73 16.91 16.92 -6.04
CA ILE A 73 15.71 16.09 -5.88
C ILE A 73 15.08 15.68 -7.22
N SER A 74 15.23 16.51 -8.26
CA SER A 74 14.74 16.19 -9.60
C SER A 74 15.44 14.98 -10.22
N SER A 75 16.68 14.69 -9.79
CA SER A 75 17.44 13.51 -10.20
C SER A 75 17.02 12.21 -9.48
N ILE A 76 16.38 12.34 -8.31
CA ILE A 76 15.89 11.21 -7.50
C ILE A 76 14.46 10.84 -7.92
N GLY A 77 13.63 11.83 -8.27
CA GLY A 77 12.24 11.61 -8.64
C GLY A 77 11.30 11.38 -7.43
N ALA A 78 10.03 11.11 -7.73
CA ALA A 78 9.01 10.92 -6.70
C ALA A 78 9.12 9.54 -6.01
N PRO A 79 8.70 9.39 -4.74
CA PRO A 79 8.61 8.09 -4.07
C PRO A 79 7.86 7.05 -4.92
N GLY A 80 8.44 5.87 -5.06
CA GLY A 80 7.90 4.77 -5.89
C GLY A 80 8.18 4.89 -7.40
N SER A 81 8.88 5.94 -7.85
CA SER A 81 9.37 6.01 -9.23
C SER A 81 10.64 5.17 -9.43
N ALA A 82 10.92 4.76 -10.66
CA ALA A 82 12.12 3.97 -10.97
C ALA A 82 13.43 4.71 -10.59
N MET A 83 13.45 6.05 -10.71
CA MET A 83 14.60 6.86 -10.30
C MET A 83 14.79 6.84 -8.78
N TYR A 84 13.70 6.87 -8.02
CA TYR A 84 13.74 6.85 -6.55
C TYR A 84 14.22 5.49 -6.03
N GLU A 85 13.74 4.40 -6.64
CA GLU A 85 14.19 3.04 -6.32
C GLU A 85 15.67 2.83 -6.69
N ALA A 86 16.11 3.35 -7.84
CA ALA A 86 17.51 3.27 -8.25
C ALA A 86 18.44 4.06 -7.32
N PHE A 87 18.04 5.28 -6.93
CA PHE A 87 18.73 6.07 -5.91
C PHE A 87 18.82 5.30 -4.59
N THR A 88 17.68 4.76 -4.11
CA THR A 88 17.59 4.04 -2.85
C THR A 88 18.52 2.82 -2.83
N ALA A 89 18.45 1.97 -3.86
CA ALA A 89 19.30 0.79 -3.96
C ALA A 89 20.79 1.14 -4.01
N THR A 90 21.15 2.15 -4.82
CA THR A 90 22.55 2.57 -4.98
C THR A 90 23.12 3.18 -3.70
N TYR A 91 22.34 4.08 -3.07
CA TYR A 91 22.73 4.74 -1.84
C TYR A 91 22.88 3.75 -0.68
N LEU A 92 21.90 2.86 -0.46
CA LEU A 92 21.95 1.86 0.61
C LEU A 92 23.11 0.87 0.41
N SER A 93 23.37 0.43 -0.83
CA SER A 93 24.50 -0.45 -1.14
C SER A 93 25.86 0.21 -0.85
N GLY A 94 26.03 1.48 -1.24
CA GLY A 94 27.24 2.24 -0.91
C GLY A 94 27.41 2.47 0.58
N LEU A 95 26.31 2.76 1.29
CA LEU A 95 26.30 2.96 2.73
C LEU A 95 26.68 1.67 3.48
N ALA A 96 26.13 0.53 3.05
CA ALA A 96 26.46 -0.79 3.58
C ALA A 96 27.96 -1.10 3.41
N ALA A 97 28.49 -0.89 2.20
CA ALA A 97 29.91 -1.10 1.91
C ALA A 97 30.81 -0.18 2.77
N TYR A 98 30.44 1.10 2.91
CA TYR A 98 31.16 2.06 3.74
C TYR A 98 31.22 1.62 5.21
N LEU A 99 30.09 1.18 5.77
CA LEU A 99 30.00 0.75 7.16
C LEU A 99 30.54 -0.66 7.41
N SER A 100 30.78 -1.44 6.34
CA SER A 100 31.10 -2.87 6.41
C SER A 100 29.99 -3.68 7.12
N ILE A 101 28.74 -3.44 6.74
CA ILE A 101 27.56 -4.19 7.19
C ILE A 101 26.75 -4.68 5.98
N SER A 102 25.84 -5.63 6.17
CA SER A 102 24.94 -6.08 5.10
C SER A 102 23.93 -4.99 4.71
N ALA A 103 23.65 -4.85 3.42
CA ALA A 103 22.63 -3.93 2.90
C ALA A 103 21.21 -4.30 3.36
N ASP A 104 20.95 -5.58 3.66
CA ASP A 104 19.64 -6.06 4.14
C ASP A 104 19.27 -5.50 5.52
N ARG A 105 20.23 -4.90 6.22
CA ARG A 105 20.06 -4.29 7.54
C ARG A 105 19.65 -2.82 7.45
N LEU A 106 19.73 -2.22 6.26
CA LEU A 106 19.49 -0.81 6.02
C LEU A 106 18.14 -0.62 5.32
N TYR A 107 17.35 0.29 5.85
CA TYR A 107 16.03 0.60 5.31
C TYR A 107 15.85 2.11 5.18
N MET A 108 15.48 2.56 3.98
CA MET A 108 15.13 3.95 3.71
C MET A 108 13.66 4.20 4.08
N LEU A 109 13.41 5.11 5.02
CA LEU A 109 12.05 5.51 5.44
C LEU A 109 11.44 6.54 4.49
N GLY A 110 12.29 7.41 3.92
CA GLY A 110 11.84 8.45 3.00
C GLY A 110 12.94 9.43 2.65
N VAL A 111 12.68 10.20 1.59
CA VAL A 111 13.55 11.27 1.10
C VAL A 111 12.70 12.53 0.98
N VAL A 112 13.13 13.63 1.60
CA VAL A 112 12.38 14.90 1.62
C VAL A 112 13.07 15.97 0.74
N PRO A 113 12.29 16.74 -0.06
CA PRO A 113 12.80 17.85 -0.87
C PRO A 113 13.20 19.05 0.01
N ALA A 114 14.46 19.08 0.46
CA ALA A 114 15.24 20.25 0.88
C ALA A 114 16.62 19.73 1.27
N SER A 115 17.65 19.90 0.42
CA SER A 115 18.95 19.20 0.53
C SER A 115 18.75 17.72 0.87
N VAL A 116 18.19 16.97 -0.08
CA VAL A 116 17.82 15.53 -0.03
C VAL A 116 18.05 14.92 1.35
N ASP A 117 17.05 15.10 2.21
CA ASP A 117 17.10 14.58 3.57
C ASP A 117 16.58 13.14 3.52
N ALA A 118 17.51 12.19 3.64
CA ALA A 118 17.23 10.77 3.64
C ALA A 118 17.16 10.25 5.08
N SER A 119 15.99 9.75 5.45
CA SER A 119 15.76 9.08 6.74
C SER A 119 15.93 7.58 6.58
N LEU A 120 16.75 6.95 7.42
CA LEU A 120 17.04 5.52 7.36
C LEU A 120 17.13 4.89 8.75
N TYR A 121 17.01 3.57 8.82
CA TYR A 121 17.33 2.83 10.05
C TYR A 121 18.18 1.60 9.78
N ILE A 122 19.02 1.26 10.76
CA ILE A 122 19.91 0.09 10.77
C ILE A 122 19.36 -0.91 11.78
N VAL A 123 19.19 -2.17 11.40
CA VAL A 123 18.66 -3.23 12.26
C VAL A 123 19.75 -4.25 12.58
N ASP A 124 19.95 -4.60 13.85
CA ASP A 124 20.72 -5.78 14.26
C ASP A 124 19.83 -7.03 14.16
N THR A 125 20.22 -7.99 13.32
CA THR A 125 19.55 -9.29 13.21
C THR A 125 20.47 -10.42 13.65
N GLU A 126 19.94 -11.60 13.97
CA GLU A 126 20.77 -12.78 14.27
C GLU A 126 21.71 -13.15 13.11
N ALA A 127 21.30 -12.88 11.87
CA ALA A 127 22.12 -13.07 10.66
C ALA A 127 23.30 -12.10 10.58
N SER A 128 23.32 -11.05 11.39
CA SER A 128 24.37 -10.01 11.41
C SER A 128 25.57 -10.38 12.32
N ALA A 129 25.63 -11.61 12.83
CA ALA A 129 26.68 -12.06 13.73
C ALA A 129 28.07 -11.92 13.07
N GLY A 130 28.89 -11.00 13.59
CA GLY A 130 30.24 -10.70 13.08
C GLY A 130 30.38 -9.37 12.34
N GLU A 131 29.26 -8.70 12.04
CA GLU A 131 29.27 -7.34 11.49
C GLU A 131 29.33 -6.28 12.61
N LYS A 132 29.54 -5.01 12.25
CA LYS A 132 29.36 -3.91 13.21
C LYS A 132 27.91 -3.87 13.68
N SER A 133 27.69 -3.64 14.97
CA SER A 133 26.33 -3.43 15.49
C SER A 133 25.70 -2.17 14.89
N ALA A 134 24.36 -2.08 14.90
CA ALA A 134 23.65 -0.89 14.42
C ALA A 134 24.11 0.37 15.17
N ALA A 135 24.33 0.27 16.48
CA ALA A 135 24.86 1.35 17.31
C ALA A 135 26.28 1.78 16.89
N ALA A 136 27.19 0.83 16.66
CA ALA A 136 28.55 1.13 16.23
C ALA A 136 28.61 1.73 14.82
N ALA A 137 27.81 1.20 13.89
CA ALA A 137 27.70 1.70 12.53
C ALA A 137 27.13 3.13 12.49
N ALA A 138 26.08 3.40 13.27
CA ALA A 138 25.50 4.73 13.42
C ALA A 138 26.50 5.73 14.02
N ALA A 139 27.22 5.35 15.08
CA ALA A 139 28.23 6.20 15.71
C ALA A 139 29.37 6.54 14.74
N GLN A 140 29.83 5.57 13.95
CA GLN A 140 30.85 5.77 12.91
C GLN A 140 30.40 6.83 11.88
N LEU A 141 29.17 6.70 11.36
CA LEU A 141 28.60 7.64 10.39
C LEU A 141 28.53 9.08 10.93
N VAL A 142 28.07 9.23 12.17
CA VAL A 142 28.00 10.54 12.83
C VAL A 142 29.41 11.11 13.00
N GLN A 143 30.36 10.30 13.49
CA GLN A 143 31.75 10.72 13.69
C GLN A 143 32.41 11.16 12.38
N ASP A 144 32.27 10.37 11.32
CA ASP A 144 32.95 10.67 10.06
C ASP A 144 32.31 11.87 9.34
N SER A 145 30.99 12.05 9.45
CA SER A 145 30.31 13.25 8.91
C SER A 145 30.70 14.53 9.66
N ALA A 146 31.06 14.42 10.94
CA ALA A 146 31.58 15.55 11.72
C ALA A 146 33.03 15.89 11.33
N ALA A 147 33.75 14.95 10.71
CA ALA A 147 35.11 15.19 10.21
C ALA A 147 35.11 15.86 8.83
N GLY A 148 34.00 15.83 8.09
CA GLY A 148 33.81 16.50 6.81
C GLY A 148 32.78 15.81 5.92
N ASP A 149 32.76 16.22 4.66
CA ASP A 149 31.89 15.65 3.64
C ASP A 149 32.24 14.18 3.37
N LEU A 150 31.22 13.32 3.39
CA LEU A 150 31.34 11.89 3.12
C LEU A 150 30.89 11.56 1.70
N THR A 151 31.68 10.80 0.95
CA THR A 151 31.23 10.31 -0.37
C THR A 151 30.71 8.88 -0.26
N ILE A 152 29.40 8.71 -0.48
CA ILE A 152 28.71 7.43 -0.41
C ILE A 152 28.04 7.15 -1.74
N ALA A 153 28.49 6.12 -2.45
CA ALA A 153 27.98 5.77 -3.79
C ALA A 153 27.99 6.94 -4.81
N GLY A 154 28.96 7.85 -4.70
CA GLY A 154 29.05 9.02 -5.57
C GLY A 154 28.17 10.20 -5.14
N TYR A 155 27.43 10.08 -4.04
CA TYR A 155 26.71 11.17 -3.40
C TYR A 155 27.53 11.77 -2.26
N THR A 156 27.49 13.08 -2.11
CA THR A 156 28.13 13.78 -0.98
C THR A 156 27.13 13.90 0.17
N VAL A 157 27.43 13.30 1.31
CA VAL A 157 26.67 13.44 2.55
C VAL A 157 27.34 14.52 3.38
N THR A 158 26.62 15.63 3.58
CA THR A 158 27.13 16.85 4.25
C THR A 158 26.80 16.87 5.74
N GLY A 159 25.93 15.97 6.20
CA GLY A 159 25.61 15.87 7.62
C GLY A 159 24.84 14.60 7.96
N VAL A 160 25.09 14.08 9.16
CA VAL A 160 24.39 12.94 9.72
C VAL A 160 23.95 13.26 11.13
N ARG A 161 22.70 12.95 11.46
CA ARG A 161 22.17 13.07 12.82
C ARG A 161 21.46 11.78 13.23
N LEU A 162 21.70 11.37 14.48
CA LEU A 162 20.94 10.28 15.10
C LEU A 162 19.56 10.82 15.47
N ILE A 163 18.51 10.18 14.97
CA ILE A 163 17.14 10.50 15.37
C ILE A 163 16.78 9.54 16.50
N ASN A 164 16.23 10.05 17.59
CA ASN A 164 15.68 9.17 18.60
C ASN A 164 14.52 8.40 17.94
N PRO A 165 14.46 7.05 18.06
CA PRO A 165 13.34 6.29 17.53
C PRO A 165 12.03 6.93 18.02
N PRO A 166 11.00 7.03 17.17
CA PRO A 166 9.67 7.35 17.68
C PRO A 166 9.36 6.34 18.78
N ALA A 167 8.94 6.83 19.95
CA ALA A 167 8.57 5.95 21.06
C ALA A 167 7.65 4.86 20.50
N PRO A 168 7.86 3.57 20.86
CA PRO A 168 6.99 2.51 20.39
C PRO A 168 5.54 2.95 20.58
N PRO A 169 4.65 2.75 19.59
CA PRO A 169 3.25 3.08 19.78
C PRO A 169 2.84 2.41 21.09
N LEU A 170 2.39 3.22 22.06
CA LEU A 170 1.96 2.70 23.34
C LEU A 170 1.00 1.55 23.03
N PRO A 171 1.18 0.37 23.65
CA PRO A 171 0.24 -0.72 23.47
C PRO A 171 -1.16 -0.13 23.65
N PRO A 172 -2.14 -0.47 22.79
CA PRO A 172 -3.47 0.08 22.87
C PRO A 172 -3.88 0.03 24.34
N ALA A 173 -4.20 1.20 24.92
CA ALA A 173 -4.59 1.26 26.32
C ALA A 173 -5.59 0.14 26.53
N ALA A 174 -5.30 -0.76 27.50
CA ALA A 174 -6.14 -1.93 27.74
C ALA A 174 -7.59 -1.45 27.67
N PRO A 175 -8.42 -2.04 26.78
CA PRO A 175 -9.74 -1.51 26.51
C PRO A 175 -10.39 -1.26 27.87
N PRO A 176 -10.93 -0.05 28.12
CA PRO A 176 -11.53 0.26 29.40
C PRO A 176 -12.50 -0.88 29.70
N SER A 177 -12.26 -1.59 30.80
CA SER A 177 -12.99 -2.81 31.15
C SER A 177 -14.46 -2.55 30.91
N SER A 178 -15.02 -3.22 29.89
CA SER A 178 -16.28 -2.81 29.29
C SER A 178 -17.33 -2.64 30.39
N PRO A 179 -17.95 -1.46 30.55
CA PRO A 179 -19.17 -1.38 31.34
C PRO A 179 -20.14 -2.39 30.72
N ALA A 180 -20.73 -3.25 31.56
CA ALA A 180 -21.59 -4.35 31.17
C ALA A 180 -22.46 -3.95 29.96
N ALA A 181 -22.17 -4.56 28.80
CA ALA A 181 -22.78 -4.20 27.55
C ALA A 181 -24.29 -4.35 27.66
N SER A 182 -24.99 -3.22 27.75
CA SER A 182 -26.43 -3.15 27.52
C SER A 182 -26.63 -3.43 26.05
N GLY A 183 -26.85 -4.69 25.71
CA GLY A 183 -26.97 -5.14 24.32
C GLY A 183 -28.02 -4.32 23.57
N LEU A 184 -27.60 -3.66 22.49
CA LEU A 184 -28.52 -3.15 21.49
C LEU A 184 -29.30 -4.35 20.93
N SER A 185 -30.58 -4.41 21.25
CA SER A 185 -31.47 -5.43 20.72
C SER A 185 -31.47 -5.38 19.19
N GLY A 186 -31.59 -6.53 18.54
CA GLY A 186 -31.56 -6.64 17.06
C GLY A 186 -32.56 -5.75 16.32
N GLY A 187 -33.55 -5.19 17.01
CA GLY A 187 -34.48 -4.19 16.44
C GLY A 187 -33.82 -2.86 16.07
N ALA A 188 -32.77 -2.43 16.78
CA ALA A 188 -32.11 -1.15 16.49
C ALA A 188 -31.30 -1.21 15.18
N ILE A 189 -30.66 -2.36 14.89
CA ILE A 189 -29.93 -2.58 13.64
C ILE A 189 -30.89 -2.59 12.44
N ALA A 190 -32.05 -3.25 12.59
CA ALA A 190 -33.08 -3.27 11.54
C ALA A 190 -33.62 -1.86 11.24
N ALA A 191 -33.84 -1.03 12.27
CA ALA A 191 -34.31 0.35 12.08
C ALA A 191 -33.29 1.24 11.36
N ILE A 192 -31.99 1.08 11.66
CA ILE A 192 -30.92 1.83 10.98
C ILE A 192 -30.84 1.45 9.50
N ILE A 193 -30.92 0.15 9.18
CA ILE A 193 -30.89 -0.33 7.80
C ILE A 193 -32.09 0.22 7.00
N ILE A 194 -33.29 0.18 7.58
CA ILE A 194 -34.50 0.74 6.93
C ILE A 194 -34.34 2.26 6.72
N CYS A 195 -33.81 2.98 7.71
CA CYS A 195 -33.60 4.42 7.59
C CYS A 195 -32.60 4.78 6.48
N LEU A 196 -31.49 4.04 6.35
CA LEU A 196 -30.51 4.23 5.28
C LEU A 196 -31.10 3.93 3.90
N LEU A 197 -31.93 2.88 3.77
CA LEU A 197 -32.62 2.56 2.54
C LEU A 197 -33.59 3.68 2.11
N LEU A 198 -34.34 4.26 3.06
CA LEU A 198 -35.25 5.37 2.78
C LEU A 198 -34.50 6.63 2.33
N LEU A 199 -33.35 6.93 2.97
CA LEU A 199 -32.49 8.06 2.57
C LEU A 199 -31.93 7.87 1.16
N ALA A 200 -31.49 6.66 0.80
CA ALA A 200 -30.98 6.37 -0.54
C ALA A 200 -32.07 6.56 -1.62
N VAL A 201 -33.30 6.12 -1.35
CA VAL A 201 -34.44 6.31 -2.25
C VAL A 201 -34.76 7.80 -2.41
N ALA A 202 -34.80 8.56 -1.31
CA ALA A 202 -35.05 10.00 -1.36
C ALA A 202 -33.97 10.75 -2.17
N ALA A 203 -32.69 10.42 -1.96
CA ALA A 203 -31.58 11.00 -2.72
C ALA A 203 -31.69 10.67 -4.23
N GLY A 204 -32.03 9.43 -4.59
CA GLY A 204 -32.24 9.04 -5.98
C GLY A 204 -33.37 9.81 -6.66
N ILE A 205 -34.49 10.04 -5.95
CA ILE A 205 -35.59 10.86 -6.45
C ILE A 205 -35.13 12.31 -6.66
N SER A 206 -34.43 12.91 -5.70
CA SER A 206 -33.91 14.28 -5.82
C SER A 206 -32.95 14.43 -7.01
N ILE A 207 -32.01 13.50 -7.20
CA ILE A 207 -31.08 13.52 -8.34
C ILE A 207 -31.85 13.45 -9.66
N ARG A 208 -32.86 12.59 -9.76
CA ARG A 208 -33.69 12.47 -10.96
C ARG A 208 -34.46 13.76 -11.25
N MET A 209 -35.00 14.42 -10.23
CA MET A 209 -35.68 15.71 -10.38
C MET A 209 -34.73 16.85 -10.79
N CYS A 210 -33.48 16.83 -10.29
CA CYS A 210 -32.45 17.78 -10.69
C CYS A 210 -32.06 17.61 -12.17
N ASN A 211 -31.85 16.37 -12.64
CA ASN A 211 -31.47 16.09 -14.03
C ASN A 211 -32.57 16.48 -15.02
N SER A 212 -33.85 16.23 -14.69
CA SER A 212 -34.98 16.63 -15.56
C SER A 212 -35.15 18.15 -15.72
N ARG A 213 -34.53 18.97 -14.87
CA ARG A 213 -34.56 20.44 -15.03
C ARG A 213 -33.46 20.97 -15.95
N VAL A 214 -32.39 20.22 -16.18
CA VAL A 214 -31.26 20.66 -17.01
C VAL A 214 -31.61 20.60 -18.51
N ASP A 215 -32.48 19.67 -18.92
CA ASP A 215 -32.91 19.52 -20.32
C ASP A 215 -33.80 20.67 -20.83
N LEU A 216 -34.34 21.52 -19.96
CA LEU A 216 -35.20 22.64 -20.35
C LEU A 216 -34.44 23.95 -20.64
N CYS A 217 -33.13 24.02 -20.37
CA CYS A 217 -32.33 25.23 -20.57
C CYS A 217 -31.40 25.19 -21.79
N ALA A 218 -31.38 24.10 -22.56
CA ALA A 218 -30.58 24.02 -23.79
C ALA A 218 -31.28 24.72 -24.96
N LEU A 219 -31.24 26.05 -24.98
CA LEU A 219 -31.54 26.81 -26.20
C LEU A 219 -30.40 26.62 -27.22
N PRO A 220 -30.69 26.42 -28.51
CA PRO A 220 -29.67 26.20 -29.53
C PRO A 220 -28.87 27.49 -29.76
N VAL A 221 -27.59 27.45 -29.37
CA VAL A 221 -26.60 28.47 -29.73
C VAL A 221 -26.29 28.31 -31.23
N ALA A 222 -26.47 29.41 -31.97
CA ALA A 222 -26.26 29.47 -33.41
C ALA A 222 -24.81 29.08 -33.78
N ALA A 223 -24.69 28.26 -34.82
CA ALA A 223 -23.43 27.76 -35.33
C ALA A 223 -22.53 28.91 -35.85
N PRO A 224 -21.23 28.91 -35.52
CA PRO A 224 -20.28 29.85 -36.09
C PRO A 224 -19.97 29.53 -37.58
N PRO A 225 -19.65 30.54 -38.40
CA PRO A 225 -19.36 30.36 -39.81
C PRO A 225 -18.03 29.64 -40.08
N PRO A 226 -17.89 28.98 -41.24
CA PRO A 226 -16.72 28.17 -41.56
C PRO A 226 -15.45 29.01 -41.82
N PRO A 227 -14.26 28.49 -41.48
CA PRO A 227 -12.99 29.15 -41.76
C PRO A 227 -12.64 29.08 -43.24
N VAL A 228 -12.31 30.23 -43.81
CA VAL A 228 -11.70 30.39 -45.14
C VAL A 228 -10.24 29.92 -45.05
N GLY A 229 -9.87 28.99 -45.92
CA GLY A 229 -8.53 28.44 -46.00
C GLY A 229 -7.55 29.37 -46.71
N ASP A 230 -6.26 29.21 -46.41
CA ASP A 230 -5.17 29.55 -47.32
C ASP A 230 -3.98 28.59 -47.13
N ALA A 231 -3.26 28.46 -48.24
CA ALA A 231 -2.43 27.35 -48.69
C ALA A 231 -1.00 27.31 -48.09
N PRO A 232 -0.17 26.29 -48.42
CA PRO A 232 1.11 26.03 -47.77
C PRO A 232 2.26 26.80 -48.42
N THR A 233 3.21 27.29 -47.62
CA THR A 233 4.51 27.77 -48.13
C THR A 233 5.65 27.03 -47.45
N SER A 234 6.32 26.21 -48.24
CA SER A 234 7.64 25.63 -48.02
C SER A 234 8.68 26.73 -47.94
N THR A 235 9.54 26.74 -46.92
CA THR A 235 10.91 27.30 -47.04
C THR A 235 11.87 26.58 -46.09
N GLN A 236 12.77 25.85 -46.72
CA GLN A 236 14.06 25.37 -46.25
C GLN A 236 15.05 26.55 -46.15
N GLN A 237 15.71 26.78 -45.01
CA GLN A 237 17.14 27.19 -44.99
C GLN A 237 17.80 27.22 -43.60
N ASP A 238 19.07 26.83 -43.64
CA ASP A 238 20.14 26.84 -42.64
C ASP A 238 20.29 28.08 -41.76
N GLY A 239 20.84 27.88 -40.54
CA GLY A 239 21.56 28.94 -39.85
C GLY A 239 21.82 28.75 -38.35
N ARG A 240 23.05 28.31 -38.02
CA ARG A 240 23.96 28.82 -36.96
C ARG A 240 23.50 28.83 -35.47
N PRO A 241 24.28 28.26 -34.53
CA PRO A 241 24.02 28.39 -33.10
C PRO A 241 24.47 29.75 -32.57
N THR A 242 23.53 30.57 -32.11
CA THR A 242 23.76 31.80 -31.34
C THR A 242 23.84 31.46 -29.85
N ALA A 243 24.86 32.01 -29.19
CA ALA A 243 25.05 31.96 -27.74
C ALA A 243 23.80 32.49 -27.00
N GLY A 244 23.33 31.73 -26.02
CA GLY A 244 22.23 32.11 -25.14
C GLY A 244 22.70 33.04 -24.01
N PRO A 245 21.81 33.92 -23.51
CA PRO A 245 22.16 35.02 -22.62
C PRO A 245 22.38 34.58 -21.17
N ASP A 246 23.26 35.32 -20.49
CA ASP A 246 23.45 35.37 -19.03
C ASP A 246 22.11 35.34 -18.28
N ARG A 247 21.94 34.33 -17.43
CA ARG A 247 20.91 34.36 -16.37
C ARG A 247 21.49 35.09 -15.15
N PRO A 248 20.77 36.06 -14.55
CA PRO A 248 21.24 36.76 -13.38
C PRO A 248 21.29 35.82 -12.18
N ARG A 249 22.46 35.75 -11.54
CA ARG A 249 22.66 35.17 -10.20
C ARG A 249 22.01 36.05 -9.16
N GLY A 250 21.18 35.48 -8.29
CA GLY A 250 20.72 36.16 -7.08
C GLY A 250 19.34 35.76 -6.60
N TYR A 251 19.12 34.48 -6.32
CA TYR A 251 18.02 34.07 -5.44
C TYR A 251 18.66 33.50 -4.17
N THR A 252 18.50 34.24 -3.06
CA THR A 252 18.83 33.73 -1.73
C THR A 252 17.52 33.33 -1.08
N GLU A 253 17.18 32.04 -1.14
CA GLU A 253 16.05 31.52 -0.39
C GLU A 253 16.48 31.36 1.08
N ARG A 254 15.78 32.05 1.97
CA ARG A 254 15.98 31.95 3.41
C ARG A 254 14.82 31.16 3.99
N PHE A 255 15.12 29.97 4.50
CA PHE A 255 14.13 29.09 5.12
C PHE A 255 14.09 29.34 6.62
N GLU A 256 12.93 29.71 7.15
CA GLU A 256 12.69 29.80 8.59
C GLU A 256 11.69 28.70 8.96
N VAL A 257 12.11 27.78 9.83
CA VAL A 257 11.22 26.74 10.37
C VAL A 257 10.42 27.36 11.52
N ILE A 258 9.17 27.71 11.23
CA ILE A 258 8.26 28.30 12.22
C ILE A 258 7.43 27.18 12.84
N ASP A 259 7.93 26.70 14.00
CA ASP A 259 7.23 25.93 15.04
C ASP A 259 6.82 24.47 14.71
N VAL A 260 7.28 23.53 15.55
CA VAL A 260 6.95 22.11 15.48
C VAL A 260 5.90 21.80 16.54
N LYS A 261 4.63 21.84 16.14
CA LYS A 261 3.54 21.56 17.09
C LYS A 261 3.40 20.06 17.33
N LYS A 262 3.50 19.70 18.62
CA LYS A 262 3.41 18.36 19.19
C LYS A 262 1.97 17.82 19.12
N GLU A 263 1.52 17.36 17.96
CA GLU A 263 0.34 16.48 17.82
C GLU A 263 0.19 16.02 16.35
N GLY A 264 0.88 14.94 15.98
CA GLY A 264 0.47 13.96 14.95
C GLY A 264 0.22 14.41 13.49
N SER A 265 0.34 15.69 13.15
CA SER A 265 0.17 16.16 11.77
C SER A 265 1.13 17.31 11.48
N LEU A 266 2.10 17.03 10.61
CA LEU A 266 3.13 17.98 10.21
C LEU A 266 2.53 18.89 9.11
N LYS A 267 2.00 20.05 9.51
CA LYS A 267 1.63 21.09 8.56
C LYS A 267 2.87 21.91 8.22
N VAL A 268 3.43 21.66 7.03
CA VAL A 268 4.41 22.57 6.43
C VAL A 268 3.64 23.71 5.78
N SER A 269 3.75 24.93 6.32
CA SER A 269 3.28 26.14 5.65
C SER A 269 4.45 26.83 4.97
N TYR A 270 4.34 27.03 3.67
CA TYR A 270 5.32 27.75 2.87
C TYR A 270 4.93 29.21 2.81
N LYS A 271 5.86 30.12 3.14
CA LYS A 271 5.71 31.56 2.87
C LYS A 271 6.81 31.95 1.90
N THR A 272 6.44 32.21 0.66
CA THR A 272 7.35 32.77 -0.34
C THR A 272 7.37 34.29 -0.17
N GLU A 273 8.43 34.82 0.43
CA GLU A 273 8.71 36.27 0.35
C GLU A 273 9.57 36.54 -0.89
N VAL A 274 8.95 37.17 -1.89
CA VAL A 274 9.68 37.73 -3.03
C VAL A 274 10.40 38.97 -2.52
N ALA A 275 11.71 38.86 -2.29
CA ALA A 275 12.54 40.02 -2.03
C ALA A 275 12.57 40.88 -3.31
N SER A 276 11.81 41.97 -3.33
CA SER A 276 11.95 43.01 -4.35
C SER A 276 13.38 43.52 -4.30
N ALA A 277 14.07 43.46 -5.44
CA ALA A 277 15.42 44.02 -5.59
C ALA A 277 15.42 45.48 -5.10
N PRO A 278 16.46 45.91 -4.36
CA PRO A 278 16.57 47.31 -3.95
C PRO A 278 16.55 48.19 -5.22
N PRO A 279 15.84 49.33 -5.21
CA PRO A 279 15.85 50.24 -6.34
C PRO A 279 17.29 50.65 -6.60
N GLY A 280 17.79 50.34 -7.79
CA GLY A 280 19.13 50.67 -8.21
C GLY A 280 19.38 52.16 -8.03
N GLY A 281 20.29 52.51 -7.12
CA GLY A 281 20.82 53.85 -7.01
C GLY A 281 21.56 54.17 -8.31
N GLY A 282 20.96 55.02 -9.13
CA GLY A 282 21.63 55.60 -10.28
C GLY A 282 22.72 56.54 -9.80
N ASP A 283 23.97 56.12 -9.98
CA ASP A 283 25.14 56.97 -9.82
C ASP A 283 25.03 58.16 -10.79
N SER A 284 25.00 59.35 -10.21
CA SER A 284 25.21 60.62 -10.89
C SER A 284 26.67 61.00 -10.68
N SER A 285 27.48 60.94 -11.73
CA SER A 285 28.83 61.54 -11.82
C SER A 285 29.13 61.75 -13.31
N SER A 286 29.00 62.99 -13.79
CA SER A 286 30.09 63.95 -14.09
C SER A 286 30.77 63.67 -15.42
#